data_AF-A0A1L9AVH1-F1
#
_entry.id   AF-A0A1L9AVH1-F1
#
_cell.length_a   1.000
_cell.length_b   1.000
_cell.length_c   1.000
_cell.angle_alpha   90.00
_cell.angle_beta   90.00
_cell.angle_gamma   90.00
#
_symmetry.space_group_name_H-M   'P 1'
#
loop_
_entity.id
_entity.type
_entity.pdbx_description
1 polymer ?
#
loop_
_entity_poly.entity_id
_entity_poly.type
_entity_poly.pdbx_seq_one_letter_code
_entity_poly.pdbx_strand_id
1 'polypeptide(L)'
;LEVLHAGKPQLVVDRLVGRNGHRINYRHIIWSLVRKPGAFAQYRYREDLFPSLVFRQAYDELQRVHEGRAADVEYLRILHLAASTLEAQVEQVLARLLAEGGLRGAEQVKALVAPARPEVPELAQPEVDLSSYDALLVEQREVAS
;
A
#
# COMPACT_ATOMS: atom_id res chain seq x y z
N LEU A 1 14.96 20.15 0.77
CA LEU A 1 15.86 19.39 1.67
C LEU A 1 16.31 18.18 0.88
N GLU A 2 17.62 17.97 0.75
CA GLU A 2 18.18 16.86 -0.01
C GLU A 2 19.12 16.07 0.89
N VAL A 3 18.94 14.74 0.93
CA VAL A 3 19.83 13.81 1.62
C VAL A 3 20.62 13.05 0.57
N LEU A 4 21.94 13.18 0.62
CA LEU A 4 22.89 12.54 -0.29
C LEU A 4 23.71 11.50 0.47
N HIS A 5 23.93 10.33 -0.13
CA HIS A 5 24.91 9.35 0.33
C HIS A 5 25.82 8.99 -0.84
N ALA A 6 27.14 9.11 -0.65
CA ALA A 6 28.15 8.89 -1.69
C ALA A 6 27.87 9.64 -3.01
N GLY A 7 27.38 10.87 -2.93
CA GLY A 7 27.06 11.71 -4.10
C GLY A 7 25.79 11.30 -4.85
N LYS A 8 25.01 10.32 -4.37
CA LYS A 8 23.74 9.92 -4.96
C LYS A 8 22.56 10.46 -4.14
N PRO A 9 21.55 11.10 -4.75
CA PRO A 9 20.35 11.56 -4.05
C PRO A 9 19.57 10.36 -3.51
N GLN A 10 19.43 10.29 -2.19
CA GLN A 10 18.64 9.27 -1.50
C GLN A 10 17.24 9.78 -1.19
N LEU A 11 17.09 11.08 -0.94
CA LEU A 11 15.83 11.72 -0.67
C LEU A 11 15.86 13.17 -1.15
N VAL A 12 14.92 13.53 -2.01
CA VAL A 12 14.64 14.92 -2.38
C VAL A 12 13.25 15.23 -1.85
N VAL A 13 13.17 16.17 -0.90
CA VAL A 13 11.91 16.66 -0.35
C VAL A 13 11.83 18.17 -0.53
N ASP A 14 10.72 18.66 -1.06
CA ASP A 14 10.50 20.10 -1.20
C ASP A 14 10.60 20.81 0.15
N ARG A 15 11.24 21.98 0.15
CA ARG A 15 11.33 22.81 1.36
C ARG A 15 9.92 23.31 1.68
N LEU A 16 9.44 23.06 2.89
CA LEU A 16 8.16 23.60 3.37
C LEU A 16 8.27 25.13 3.45
N VAL A 17 7.74 25.84 2.45
CA VAL A 17 7.66 27.31 2.45
C VAL A 17 6.18 27.69 2.67
N GLY A 18 5.88 28.29 3.83
CA GLY A 18 4.54 28.75 4.17
C GLY A 18 4.17 28.52 5.64
N ARG A 19 3.23 29.32 6.16
CA ARG A 19 2.85 29.43 7.60
C ARG A 19 2.28 28.16 8.26
N ASN A 20 2.22 27.03 7.55
CA ASN A 20 1.68 25.75 8.01
C ASN A 20 2.67 24.62 7.71
N GLY A 21 3.79 24.59 8.42
CA GLY A 21 4.91 23.65 8.23
C GLY A 21 4.65 22.19 8.58
N HIS A 22 3.48 21.65 8.25
CA HIS A 22 3.10 20.26 8.50
C HIS A 22 2.59 19.64 7.20
N ARG A 23 3.39 18.78 6.56
CA ARG A 23 2.90 17.83 5.57
C ARG A 23 2.55 16.56 6.33
N ILE A 24 1.29 16.41 6.73
CA ILE A 24 0.83 15.19 7.37
C ILE A 24 0.72 14.12 6.28
N ASN A 25 1.64 13.17 6.26
CA ASN A 25 1.42 11.95 5.51
C ASN A 25 0.28 11.20 6.19
N TYR A 26 -0.86 11.06 5.50
CA TYR A 26 -2.04 10.39 6.03
C TYR A 26 -1.75 8.97 6.55
N ARG A 27 -0.74 8.28 5.98
CA ARG A 27 -0.29 6.95 6.39
C ARG A 27 0.13 6.89 7.86
N HIS A 28 0.58 8.01 8.44
CA HIS A 28 0.95 8.10 9.85
C HIS A 28 -0.26 8.12 10.80
N ILE A 29 -1.42 8.60 10.34
CA ILE A 29 -2.58 8.79 11.21
C ILE A 29 -3.71 7.80 10.94
N ILE A 30 -3.74 7.19 9.75
CA ILE A 30 -4.89 6.43 9.28
C ILE A 30 -5.23 5.24 10.18
N TRP A 31 -4.22 4.55 10.71
CA TRP A 31 -4.37 3.43 11.64
C TRP A 31 -5.13 3.81 12.92
N SER A 32 -4.93 5.03 13.40
CA SER A 32 -5.64 5.58 14.55
C SER A 32 -7.01 6.14 14.17
N LEU A 33 -7.11 6.79 13.01
CA LEU A 33 -8.30 7.52 12.58
C LEU A 33 -9.46 6.57 12.20
N VAL A 34 -9.16 5.40 11.65
CA VAL A 34 -10.16 4.35 11.36
C VAL A 34 -10.88 3.88 12.62
N ARG A 35 -10.22 3.93 13.79
CA ARG A 35 -10.84 3.58 15.09
C ARG A 35 -11.72 4.71 15.64
N LYS A 36 -11.62 5.92 15.10
CA LYS A 36 -12.32 7.13 15.54
C LYS A 36 -12.88 7.91 14.33
N PRO A 37 -13.77 7.30 13.53
CA PRO A 37 -14.20 7.87 12.25
C PRO A 37 -14.91 9.22 12.40
N GLY A 38 -15.58 9.46 13.54
CA GLY A 38 -16.23 10.73 13.83
C GLY A 38 -15.27 11.95 13.90
N ALA A 39 -13.96 11.72 14.03
CA ALA A 39 -12.97 12.80 14.01
C ALA A 39 -12.65 13.30 12.60
N PHE A 40 -12.95 12.52 11.55
CA PHE A 40 -12.57 12.85 10.17
C PHE A 40 -13.29 14.09 9.65
N ALA A 41 -14.61 14.19 9.84
CA ALA A 41 -15.41 15.30 9.35
C ALA A 41 -14.91 16.68 9.85
N GLN A 42 -14.41 16.73 11.09
CA GLN A 42 -13.91 17.94 11.76
C GLN A 42 -12.38 18.00 11.83
N TYR A 43 -11.66 17.12 11.11
CA TYR A 43 -10.21 17.07 11.20
C TYR A 43 -9.59 18.33 10.59
N ARG A 44 -8.74 19.02 11.36
CA ARG A 44 -8.11 20.30 10.96
C ARG A 44 -7.33 20.22 9.64
N TYR A 45 -6.76 19.04 9.34
CA TYR A 45 -5.94 18.79 8.16
C TYR A 45 -6.60 17.79 7.21
N ARG A 46 -7.93 17.83 7.08
CA ARG A 46 -8.68 16.90 6.24
C ARG A 46 -8.24 16.90 4.77
N GLU A 47 -7.86 18.06 4.24
CA GLU A 47 -7.36 18.17 2.87
C GLU A 47 -6.04 17.41 2.66
N ASP A 48 -5.20 17.30 3.69
CA ASP A 48 -3.95 16.52 3.65
C ASP A 48 -4.21 14.99 3.69
N LEU A 49 -5.47 14.57 3.85
CA LEU A 49 -5.88 13.16 3.81
C LEU A 49 -6.33 12.69 2.43
N PHE A 50 -6.21 13.54 1.40
CA PHE A 50 -6.39 13.16 0.00
C PHE A 50 -5.00 12.98 -0.64
N PRO A 51 -4.52 11.74 -0.86
CA PRO A 51 -3.22 11.51 -1.49
C PRO A 51 -3.15 12.05 -2.91
N SER A 52 -4.29 12.05 -3.62
CA SER A 52 -4.43 12.58 -4.97
C SER A 52 -5.86 13.10 -5.22
N LEU A 53 -6.05 13.75 -6.38
CA LEU A 53 -7.36 14.21 -6.83
C LEU A 53 -8.37 13.05 -6.99
N VAL A 54 -7.91 11.86 -7.38
CA VAL A 54 -8.76 10.67 -7.52
C VAL A 54 -9.35 10.27 -6.18
N PHE A 55 -8.57 10.32 -5.10
CA PHE A 55 -9.07 10.06 -3.75
C PHE A 55 -10.07 11.12 -3.30
N ARG A 56 -9.87 12.39 -3.70
CA ARG A 56 -10.84 13.45 -3.40
C ARG A 56 -12.17 13.21 -4.11
N GLN A 57 -12.13 12.90 -5.40
CA GLN A 57 -13.33 12.58 -6.17
C GLN A 57 -14.04 11.32 -5.64
N ALA A 58 -13.28 10.30 -5.23
CA ALA A 58 -13.83 9.10 -4.60
C ALA A 58 -14.59 9.44 -3.32
N TYR A 59 -14.05 10.32 -2.49
CA TYR A 59 -14.75 10.79 -1.29
C TYR A 59 -16.03 11.55 -1.61
N ASP A 60 -15.98 12.47 -2.58
CA ASP A 60 -17.14 13.24 -3.00
C ASP A 60 -18.25 12.32 -3.53
N GLU A 61 -17.91 11.29 -4.31
CA GLU A 61 -18.89 10.29 -4.77
C GLU A 61 -19.44 9.42 -3.62
N LEU A 62 -18.61 9.03 -2.64
CA LEU A 62 -19.09 8.33 -1.45
C LEU A 62 -20.08 9.16 -0.64
N GLN A 63 -19.88 10.49 -0.55
CA GLN A 63 -20.83 11.42 0.08
C GLN A 63 -22.17 11.51 -0.66
N ARG A 64 -22.22 11.18 -1.96
CA ARG A 64 -23.47 11.14 -2.74
C ARG A 64 -24.22 9.83 -2.54
N VAL A 65 -23.49 8.73 -2.38
CA VAL A 65 -24.06 7.38 -2.25
C VAL A 65 -24.48 7.07 -0.81
N HIS A 66 -23.79 7.63 0.19
CA HIS A 66 -24.01 7.35 1.61
C HIS A 66 -24.44 8.59 2.38
N GLU A 67 -25.35 8.41 3.33
CA GLU A 67 -25.79 9.50 4.21
C GLU A 67 -24.91 9.62 5.47
N GLY A 68 -24.59 10.87 5.83
CA GLY A 68 -23.93 11.21 7.08
C GLY A 68 -22.54 10.57 7.23
N ARG A 69 -22.31 9.91 8.38
CA ARG A 69 -20.99 9.38 8.77
C ARG A 69 -20.56 8.13 7.99
N ALA A 70 -21.46 7.50 7.24
CA ALA A 70 -21.15 6.26 6.52
C ALA A 70 -20.10 6.50 5.41
N ALA A 71 -20.20 7.61 4.66
CA ALA A 71 -19.21 8.00 3.66
C ALA A 71 -17.80 8.20 4.26
N ASP A 72 -17.72 8.82 5.44
CA ASP A 72 -16.44 9.01 6.15
C ASP A 72 -15.80 7.68 6.54
N VAL A 73 -16.60 6.74 7.03
CA VAL A 73 -16.14 5.40 7.40
C VAL A 73 -15.61 4.65 6.17
N GLU A 74 -16.37 4.66 5.07
CA GLU A 74 -15.97 3.99 3.82
C GLU A 74 -14.68 4.60 3.26
N TYR A 75 -14.56 5.92 3.26
CA TYR A 75 -13.34 6.58 2.79
C TYR A 75 -12.13 6.29 3.66
N LEU A 76 -12.27 6.31 4.99
CA LEU A 76 -11.19 5.93 5.90
C LEU A 76 -10.75 4.48 5.70
N ARG A 77 -11.69 3.57 5.41
CA ARG A 77 -11.37 2.18 5.06
C ARG A 77 -10.58 2.09 3.75
N ILE A 78 -10.91 2.90 2.74
CA ILE A 78 -10.14 2.98 1.48
C ILE A 78 -8.74 3.52 1.72
N LEU A 79 -8.59 4.59 2.51
CA LEU A 79 -7.27 5.12 2.87
C LEU A 79 -6.45 4.09 3.64
N HIS A 80 -7.08 3.35 4.56
CA HIS A 80 -6.42 2.28 5.29
C HIS A 80 -5.98 1.15 4.36
N LEU A 81 -6.81 0.77 3.39
CA LEU A 81 -6.45 -0.20 2.36
C LEU A 81 -5.19 0.27 1.62
N ALA A 82 -5.19 1.50 1.08
CA ALA A 82 -4.03 2.09 0.41
C ALA A 82 -2.77 2.16 1.29
N ALA A 83 -2.94 2.34 2.61
CA ALA A 83 -1.84 2.33 3.58
C ALA A 83 -1.30 0.93 3.87
N SER A 84 -2.15 -0.09 3.82
CA SER A 84 -1.81 -1.50 4.05
C SER A 84 -1.36 -2.26 2.79
N THR A 85 -1.62 -1.70 1.60
CA THR A 85 -1.26 -2.28 0.30
C THR A 85 -0.52 -1.23 -0.57
N LEU A 86 -0.63 -1.31 -1.89
CA LEU A 86 -0.08 -0.33 -2.82
C LEU A 86 -1.11 0.76 -3.14
N GLU A 87 -0.80 2.00 -2.74
CA GLU A 87 -1.64 3.18 -2.96
C GLU A 87 -1.99 3.37 -4.45
N ALA A 88 -1.02 3.19 -5.35
CA ALA A 88 -1.23 3.31 -6.79
C ALA A 88 -2.23 2.28 -7.35
N GLN A 89 -2.28 1.05 -6.81
CA GLN A 89 -3.29 0.06 -7.23
C GLN A 89 -4.69 0.47 -6.78
N VAL A 90 -4.81 0.96 -5.54
CA VAL A 90 -6.07 1.49 -5.03
C VAL A 90 -6.53 2.67 -5.88
N GLU A 91 -5.63 3.60 -6.21
CA GLU A 91 -5.93 4.75 -7.05
C GLU A 91 -6.43 4.36 -8.45
N GLN A 92 -5.78 3.38 -9.11
CA GLN A 92 -6.22 2.87 -10.41
C GLN A 92 -7.65 2.28 -10.35
N VAL A 93 -7.94 1.50 -9.30
CA VAL A 93 -9.27 0.94 -9.08
C VAL A 93 -10.31 2.04 -8.82
N LEU A 94 -9.98 3.04 -8.01
CA LEU A 94 -10.86 4.18 -7.77
C LEU A 94 -11.15 4.96 -9.06
N ALA A 95 -10.12 5.28 -9.85
CA ALA A 95 -10.27 5.98 -11.11
C ALA A 95 -11.20 5.22 -12.07
N ARG A 96 -11.03 3.89 -12.16
CA ARG A 96 -11.92 3.03 -12.96
C ARG A 96 -13.36 3.08 -12.45
N LEU A 97 -13.59 2.89 -11.15
CA LEU A 97 -14.94 2.88 -10.57
C LEU A 97 -15.63 4.24 -10.69
N LEU A 98 -14.88 5.34 -10.59
CA LEU A 98 -15.38 6.70 -10.80
C LEU A 98 -15.82 6.91 -12.25
N ALA A 99 -15.02 6.48 -13.22
CA ALA A 99 -15.37 6.56 -14.64
C ALA A 99 -16.62 5.73 -14.98
N GLU A 100 -16.81 4.59 -14.32
CA GLU A 100 -17.97 3.71 -14.47
C GLU A 100 -19.20 4.17 -13.65
N GLY A 101 -19.07 5.18 -12.77
CA GLY A 101 -20.13 5.60 -11.84
C GLY A 101 -20.49 4.53 -10.79
N GLY A 102 -19.59 3.58 -10.58
CA GLY A 102 -19.81 2.33 -9.85
C GLY A 102 -19.26 2.31 -8.43
N LEU A 103 -18.64 3.38 -7.93
CA LEU A 103 -18.06 3.40 -6.59
C LEU A 103 -19.17 3.30 -5.53
N ARG A 104 -19.13 2.25 -4.69
CA ARG A 104 -20.10 2.02 -3.62
C ARG A 104 -19.49 1.88 -2.23
N GLY A 105 -18.21 1.54 -2.12
CA GLY A 105 -17.55 1.42 -0.81
C GLY A 105 -16.22 0.69 -0.85
N ALA A 106 -15.59 0.59 0.32
CA ALA A 106 -14.24 0.06 0.51
C ALA A 106 -14.12 -1.44 0.20
N GLU A 107 -15.14 -2.25 0.52
CA GLU A 107 -15.09 -3.69 0.24
C GLU A 107 -15.06 -3.98 -1.27
N GLN A 108 -15.79 -3.20 -2.08
CA GLN A 108 -15.73 -3.28 -3.55
C GLN A 108 -14.32 -2.96 -4.06
N VAL A 109 -13.72 -1.87 -3.55
CA VAL A 109 -12.35 -1.48 -3.91
C VAL A 109 -11.36 -2.57 -3.51
N LYS A 110 -11.48 -3.11 -2.29
CA LYS A 110 -10.63 -4.19 -1.78
C LYS A 110 -10.70 -5.45 -2.65
N ALA A 111 -11.90 -5.84 -3.08
CA ALA A 111 -12.09 -7.01 -3.94
C ALA A 111 -11.38 -6.85 -5.30
N LEU A 112 -11.33 -5.63 -5.84
CA LEU A 112 -10.69 -5.33 -7.12
C LEU A 112 -9.18 -5.08 -7.01
N VAL A 113 -8.69 -4.66 -5.84
CA VAL A 113 -7.26 -4.47 -5.55
C VAL A 113 -6.57 -5.80 -5.25
N ALA A 114 -7.29 -6.78 -4.71
CA ALA A 114 -6.72 -8.08 -4.39
C ALA A 114 -6.06 -8.69 -5.65
N PRO A 115 -4.77 -9.08 -5.57
CA PRO A 115 -4.11 -9.71 -6.71
C PRO A 115 -4.88 -10.98 -7.09
N ALA A 116 -5.00 -11.25 -8.39
CA ALA A 116 -5.35 -12.58 -8.86
C ALA A 116 -4.45 -13.57 -8.13
N ARG A 117 -5.03 -14.60 -7.50
CA ARG A 117 -4.26 -15.63 -6.81
C ARG A 117 -3.18 -16.11 -7.79
N PRO A 118 -1.88 -15.98 -7.47
CA PRO A 118 -0.85 -16.42 -8.39
C PRO A 118 -1.07 -17.90 -8.67
N GLU A 119 -1.16 -18.27 -9.94
CA GLU A 119 -1.15 -19.67 -10.34
C GLU A 119 0.20 -20.23 -9.93
N VAL A 120 0.20 -21.14 -8.96
CA VAL A 120 1.41 -21.84 -8.54
C VAL A 120 1.74 -22.82 -9.66
N PRO A 121 2.87 -22.67 -10.38
CA PRO A 121 3.24 -23.65 -11.39
C PRO A 121 3.45 -25.00 -10.70
N GLU A 122 2.82 -26.06 -11.23
CA GLU A 122 3.10 -27.43 -10.82
C GLU A 122 4.53 -27.78 -11.28
N LEU A 123 5.50 -27.60 -10.40
CA LEU A 123 6.87 -28.01 -10.63
C LEU A 123 6.97 -29.52 -10.34
N ALA A 124 7.42 -30.29 -11.33
CA ALA A 124 7.81 -31.68 -11.10
C ALA A 124 8.92 -31.72 -10.04
N GLN A 125 8.74 -32.51 -8.98
CA GLN A 125 9.80 -32.71 -7.99
C GLN A 125 10.98 -33.40 -8.67
N PRO A 126 12.19 -32.80 -8.69
CA PRO A 126 13.35 -33.49 -9.21
C PRO A 126 13.67 -34.66 -8.29
N GLU A 127 13.94 -35.83 -8.88
CA GLU A 127 14.43 -36.98 -8.16
C GLU A 127 15.88 -36.67 -7.74
N VAL A 128 16.08 -36.32 -6.47
CA VAL A 128 17.39 -35.94 -5.94
C VAL A 128 18.17 -37.22 -5.62
N ASP A 129 19.15 -37.56 -6.47
CA ASP A 129 20.08 -38.64 -6.21
C ASP A 129 21.28 -38.15 -5.38
N LEU A 130 21.23 -38.45 -4.07
CA LEU A 130 22.26 -38.10 -3.11
C LEU A 130 23.53 -38.95 -3.23
N SER A 131 23.51 -40.07 -3.97
CA SER A 131 24.68 -40.93 -4.15
C SER A 131 25.81 -40.26 -4.95
N SER A 132 25.49 -39.19 -5.69
CA SER A 132 26.46 -38.32 -6.36
C SER A 132 27.42 -37.61 -5.38
N TYR A 133 27.03 -37.42 -4.11
CA TYR A 133 27.91 -36.85 -3.07
C TYR A 133 28.90 -37.87 -2.53
N ASP A 134 28.62 -39.18 -2.61
CA ASP A 134 29.53 -40.22 -2.12
C ASP A 134 30.84 -40.25 -2.92
N ALA A 135 30.80 -39.82 -4.19
CA ALA A 135 31.98 -39.66 -5.03
C ALA A 135 32.93 -38.54 -4.56
N LEU A 136 32.46 -37.59 -3.75
CA LEU A 136 33.27 -36.51 -3.17
C LEU A 136 33.96 -36.90 -1.85
N LEU A 137 33.65 -38.08 -1.30
CA LEU A 137 34.20 -38.57 -0.04
C LEU A 137 35.53 -39.35 -0.20
N VAL A 138 36.10 -39.40 -1.40
CA VAL A 138 37.35 -40.15 -1.65
C VAL A 138 38.59 -39.28 -1.37
N GLU A 139 39.19 -39.56 -0.21
CA GLU A 139 40.60 -39.40 0.17
C GLU A 139 41.07 -38.07 0.81
N GLN A 140 40.88 -37.96 2.14
CA GLN A 140 41.89 -37.34 3.03
C GLN A 140 42.74 -38.49 3.60
N ARG A 141 43.86 -38.81 2.95
CA ARG A 141 44.90 -39.65 3.55
C ARG A 141 45.61 -38.82 4.62
N GLU A 142 45.33 -39.08 5.90
CA GLU A 142 46.17 -38.60 6.99
C GLU A 142 47.58 -39.18 6.80
N VAL A 143 48.54 -38.31 6.47
CA VAL A 143 49.96 -38.67 6.47
C VAL A 143 50.46 -38.50 7.90
N ALA A 144 50.46 -39.58 8.66
CA ALA A 144 51.25 -39.64 9.89
C ALA A 144 52.73 -39.83 9.51
N SER A 145 53.55 -38.83 9.83
CA SER A 145 54.99 -38.98 10.09
C SER A 145 55.38 -38.13 11.28
#